data_AF-A0A4Q6E8L3-F1
#
_entry.id   AF-A0A4Q6E8L3-F1
#
_cell.length_a   1.000
_cell.length_b   1.000
_cell.length_c   1.000
_cell.angle_alpha   90.00
_cell.angle_beta   90.00
_cell.angle_gamma   90.00
#
_symmetry.space_group_name_H-M   'P 1'
#
loop_
_entity.id
_entity.type
_entity.pdbx_description
1 polymer ?
#
loop_
_entity_poly.entity_id
_entity_poly.type
_entity_poly.pdbx_seq_one_letter_code
_entity_poly.pdbx_strand_id
1 'polypeptide(L)'
;MNLLEQLLHLVDRERKLNVEILKKLREAEDTRLFAKHGFASMHEFCVGKLGYSDGAADRRVKAMRLIRANPQVEEKIALGAINLTTAANLQ
;
A
#
# COMPACT_ATOMS: atom_id res chain seq x y z
N MET A 1 21.55 14.96 -15.12
CA MET A 1 20.78 13.73 -14.87
C MET A 1 20.28 13.17 -16.19
N ASN A 2 20.75 11.98 -16.59
CA ASN A 2 20.35 11.30 -17.82
C ASN A 2 18.98 10.58 -17.66
N LEU A 3 18.44 10.02 -18.75
CA LEU A 3 17.13 9.34 -18.73
C LEU A 3 17.06 8.19 -17.73
N LEU A 4 18.14 7.40 -17.62
CA LEU A 4 18.19 6.27 -16.68
C LEU A 4 18.11 6.76 -15.23
N GLU A 5 18.89 7.79 -14.88
CA GLU A 5 18.86 8.37 -13.54
C GLU A 5 17.48 8.98 -13.21
N GLN A 6 16.82 9.60 -14.19
CA GLN A 6 15.44 10.10 -14.03
C GLN A 6 14.45 8.97 -13.75
N LEU A 7 14.52 7.87 -14.50
CA LEU A 7 13.64 6.71 -14.29
C LEU A 7 13.89 6.06 -12.92
N LEU A 8 15.14 5.88 -12.51
CA LEU A 8 15.47 5.33 -11.19
C LEU A 8 14.92 6.20 -10.05
N HIS A 9 15.01 7.52 -10.20
CA HIS A 9 14.44 8.45 -9.22
C HIS A 9 12.90 8.38 -9.17
N LEU A 10 12.23 8.24 -10.32
CA LEU A 10 10.77 8.05 -10.35
C LEU A 10 10.35 6.74 -9.68
N VAL A 11 11.07 5.65 -9.92
CA VAL A 11 10.78 4.35 -9.29
C VAL A 11 10.99 4.41 -7.78
N ASP A 12 12.03 5.09 -7.30
CA ASP A 12 12.23 5.30 -5.85
C ASP A 12 11.09 6.11 -5.22
N ARG A 13 10.66 7.19 -5.89
CA ARG A 13 9.51 7.99 -5.44
C ARG A 13 8.21 7.19 -5.44
N GLU A 14 7.98 6.33 -6.43
CA GLU A 14 6.83 5.45 -6.47
C GLU A 14 6.80 4.49 -5.27
N ARG A 15 7.94 3.91 -4.89
CA ARG A 15 8.03 3.03 -3.71
C ARG A 15 7.68 3.77 -2.43
N LYS A 16 8.27 4.95 -2.22
CA LYS A 16 7.99 5.80 -1.05
C LYS A 16 6.53 6.20 -0.98
N LEU A 17 5.94 6.61 -2.11
CA LEU A 17 4.52 6.95 -2.20
C LEU A 17 3.62 5.75 -1.88
N ASN A 18 3.98 4.55 -2.34
CA ASN A 18 3.24 3.34 -1.98
C ASN A 18 3.26 3.08 -0.47
N VAL A 19 4.40 3.27 0.21
CA VAL A 19 4.48 3.13 1.68
C VAL A 19 3.59 4.16 2.38
N GLU A 20 3.59 5.41 1.93
CA GLU A 20 2.71 6.46 2.47
C GLU A 20 1.23 6.10 2.28
N ILE A 21 0.85 5.57 1.11
CA ILE A 21 -0.51 5.08 0.87
C ILE A 21 -0.86 3.99 1.88
N LEU A 22 0.00 2.99 2.11
CA LEU A 22 -0.28 1.92 3.08
C LEU A 22 -0.47 2.45 4.50
N LYS A 23 0.29 3.46 4.92
CA LYS A 23 0.08 4.15 6.20
C LYS A 23 -1.29 4.80 6.28
N LYS A 24 -1.71 5.50 5.22
CA LYS A 24 -3.03 6.13 5.16
C LYS A 24 -4.17 5.13 5.09
N LEU A 25 -3.98 3.98 4.43
CA LEU A 25 -4.94 2.89 4.47
C LEU A 25 -5.05 2.27 5.86
N ARG A 26 -3.95 2.19 6.62
CA ARG A 26 -3.98 1.75 8.03
C ARG A 26 -4.80 2.72 8.88
N GLU A 27 -4.51 4.01 8.82
CA GLU A 27 -5.29 5.06 9.51
C GLU A 27 -6.78 5.00 9.12
N ALA A 28 -7.08 4.75 7.84
CA ALA A 28 -8.45 4.57 7.36
C ALA A 28 -9.13 3.30 7.90
N GLU A 29 -8.41 2.18 8.04
CA GLU A 29 -8.94 0.95 8.63
C GLU A 29 -9.19 1.13 10.14
N ASP A 30 -8.23 1.71 10.87
CA ASP A 30 -8.30 1.95 12.32
C ASP A 30 -9.46 2.90 12.68
N THR A 31 -9.70 3.93 11.86
CA THR A 31 -10.80 4.89 12.06
C THR A 31 -12.13 4.44 11.45
N ARG A 32 -12.17 3.24 10.85
CA ARG A 32 -13.29 2.70 10.07
C ARG A 32 -13.83 3.71 9.04
N LEU A 33 -12.93 4.43 8.38
CA LEU A 33 -13.29 5.42 7.35
C LEU A 33 -14.09 4.79 6.21
N PHE A 34 -13.77 3.55 5.84
CA PHE A 34 -14.52 2.78 4.84
C PHE A 34 -16.01 2.66 5.19
N ALA A 35 -16.33 2.38 6.46
CA ALA A 35 -17.70 2.25 6.93
C ALA A 35 -18.43 3.61 6.94
N LYS A 36 -17.74 4.70 7.30
CA LYS A 36 -18.28 6.07 7.21
C LYS A 36 -18.66 6.48 5.79
N HIS A 37 -18.03 5.87 4.80
CA HIS A 37 -18.32 6.07 3.38
C HIS A 37 -19.25 4.99 2.78
N GLY A 38 -19.83 4.11 3.60
CA GLY A 38 -20.83 3.13 3.16
C GLY A 38 -20.27 1.84 2.55
N PHE A 39 -18.98 1.56 2.72
CA PHE A 39 -18.36 0.32 2.24
C PHE A 39 -18.34 -0.75 3.33
N ALA A 40 -18.55 -2.01 2.97
CA ALA A 40 -18.59 -3.11 3.94
C ALA A 40 -17.18 -3.56 4.39
N SER A 41 -16.15 -3.24 3.61
CA SER A 41 -14.76 -3.60 3.91
C SER A 41 -13.76 -2.59 3.37
N MET A 42 -12.52 -2.68 3.88
CA MET A 42 -11.40 -1.89 3.38
C MET A 42 -11.06 -2.23 1.91
N HIS A 43 -11.28 -3.47 1.49
CA HIS A 43 -11.10 -3.90 0.09
C HIS A 43 -12.09 -3.22 -0.83
N GLU A 44 -13.38 -3.26 -0.49
CA GLU A 44 -14.43 -2.59 -1.25
C GLU A 44 -14.20 -1.08 -1.32
N PHE A 45 -13.72 -0.46 -0.24
CA PHE A 45 -13.34 0.96 -0.25
C PHE A 45 -12.19 1.24 -1.22
N CYS A 46 -11.15 0.40 -1.23
CA CYS A 46 -10.04 0.53 -2.17
C CYS A 46 -10.50 0.39 -3.63
N VAL A 47 -11.40 -0.54 -3.92
CA VAL A 47 -11.94 -0.73 -5.28
C VAL A 47 -12.90 0.40 -5.65
N GLY A 48 -13.94 0.61 -4.85
CA GLY A 48 -15.05 1.51 -5.20
C GLY A 48 -14.77 2.99 -4.98
N LYS A 49 -14.00 3.36 -3.94
CA LYS A 49 -13.69 4.78 -3.65
C LYS A 49 -12.35 5.23 -4.21
N LEU A 50 -11.32 4.38 -4.12
CA LEU A 50 -9.95 4.72 -4.53
C LEU A 50 -9.62 4.30 -5.97
N GLY A 51 -10.50 3.55 -6.64
CA GLY A 51 -10.36 3.19 -8.06
C GLY A 51 -9.29 2.14 -8.34
N TYR A 52 -8.86 1.37 -7.32
CA TYR A 52 -7.94 0.26 -7.54
C TYR A 52 -8.66 -0.90 -8.25
N SER A 53 -7.93 -1.61 -9.12
CA SER A 53 -8.37 -2.93 -9.55
C SER A 53 -8.42 -3.88 -8.35
N ASP A 54 -9.23 -4.93 -8.44
CA ASP A 54 -9.42 -5.91 -7.35
C ASP A 54 -8.07 -6.45 -6.83
N GLY A 55 -7.22 -6.99 -7.71
CA GLY A 55 -5.90 -7.47 -7.30
C GLY A 55 -4.95 -6.37 -6.77
N ALA A 56 -5.13 -5.11 -7.17
CA ALA A 56 -4.36 -3.99 -6.63
C ALA A 56 -4.85 -3.56 -5.24
N ALA A 57 -6.14 -3.70 -4.96
CA ALA A 57 -6.74 -3.49 -3.64
C ALA A 57 -6.33 -4.59 -2.67
N ASP A 58 -6.43 -5.87 -3.08
CA ASP A 58 -6.06 -7.02 -2.25
C ASP A 58 -4.60 -6.94 -1.77
N ARG A 59 -3.65 -6.67 -2.69
CA ARG A 59 -2.24 -6.49 -2.35
C ARG A 59 -2.00 -5.38 -1.33
N ARG A 60 -2.71 -4.26 -1.46
CA ARG A 60 -2.58 -3.12 -0.53
C ARG A 60 -3.14 -3.44 0.84
N VAL A 61 -4.30 -4.08 0.91
CA VAL A 61 -4.93 -4.47 2.18
C VAL A 61 -4.04 -5.47 2.91
N LYS A 62 -3.53 -6.50 2.23
CA LYS A 62 -2.60 -7.49 2.81
C LYS A 62 -1.28 -6.85 3.24
N ALA A 63 -0.65 -6.04 2.38
CA ALA A 63 0.60 -5.37 2.76
C ALA A 63 0.41 -4.42 3.95
N MET A 64 -0.68 -3.66 4.01
CA MET A 64 -1.00 -2.78 5.13
C MET A 64 -1.18 -3.56 6.43
N ARG A 65 -1.91 -4.68 6.40
CA ARG A 65 -2.11 -5.55 7.56
C ARG A 65 -0.82 -6.25 7.99
N LEU A 66 0.06 -6.60 7.05
CA LEU A 66 1.38 -7.15 7.36
C LEU A 66 2.25 -6.12 8.08
N ILE A 67 2.27 -4.88 7.60
CA ILE A 67 2.97 -3.77 8.25
C ILE A 67 2.41 -3.53 9.65
N ARG A 68 1.08 -3.61 9.82
CA ARG A 68 0.44 -3.47 11.14
C ARG A 68 0.88 -4.57 12.11
N ALA A 69 0.99 -5.81 11.63
CA ALA A 69 1.43 -6.95 12.44
C ALA A 69 2.96 -6.97 12.68
N ASN A 70 3.74 -6.46 11.71
CA ASN A 70 5.19 -6.46 11.75
C ASN A 70 5.74 -5.12 11.20
N PRO A 71 5.92 -4.08 12.07
CA PRO A 71 6.36 -2.76 11.65
C PRO A 71 7.71 -2.74 10.92
N GLN A 72 8.59 -3.73 11.15
CA GLN A 72 9.90 -3.83 10.48
C GLN A 72 9.78 -4.09 8.97
N VAL A 73 8.63 -4.60 8.51
CA VAL A 73 8.34 -4.81 7.09
C VAL A 73 8.21 -3.49 6.35
N GLU A 74 7.74 -2.43 7.01
CA GLU A 74 7.59 -1.10 6.42
C GLU A 74 8.92 -0.55 5.90
N GLU A 75 9.97 -0.64 6.71
CA GLU A 75 11.31 -0.18 6.36
C GLU A 75 11.90 -0.99 5.20
N LYS A 76 11.63 -2.31 5.16
CA LYS A 76 12.06 -3.17 4.05
C LYS A 76 11.36 -2.81 2.74
N ILE A 77 10.10 -2.41 2.76
CA ILE A 77 9.38 -1.93 1.56
C ILE A 77 9.92 -0.57 1.14
N ALA A 78 10.13 0.35 2.09
CA ALA A 78 10.64 1.70 1.82
C ALA A 78 12.05 1.68 1.19
N LEU A 79 12.92 0.78 1.66
CA LEU A 79 14.25 0.55 1.12
C LEU A 79 14.25 -0.25 -0.19
N GLY A 80 13.09 -0.74 -0.66
CA GLY A 80 12.97 -1.55 -1.86
C GLY A 80 13.50 -2.99 -1.71
N ALA A 81 13.78 -3.45 -0.49
CA ALA A 81 14.24 -4.80 -0.21
C ALA A 81 13.17 -5.86 -0.50
N ILE A 82 11.89 -5.49 -0.42
CA ILE A 82 10.75 -6.30 -0.84
C ILE A 82 9.72 -5.42 -1.57
N ASN A 83 9.06 -5.95 -2.59
CA ASN A 83 7.98 -5.25 -3.30
C ASN A 83 6.61 -5.57 -2.69
N LEU A 84 5.60 -4.77 -3.07
CA LEU A 84 4.23 -4.89 -2.53
C LEU A 84 3.62 -6.28 -2.75
N THR A 85 3.92 -6.93 -3.88
CA THR A 85 3.44 -8.28 -4.20
C THR A 85 4.06 -9.31 -3.28
N THR A 86 5.37 -9.22 -3.04
CA THR A 86 6.08 -10.08 -2.08
C THR A 86 5.51 -9.89 -0.67
N ALA A 87 5.27 -8.65 -0.25
CA ALA A 87 4.66 -8.37 1.05
C ALA A 87 3.24 -8.95 1.16
N ALA A 88 2.41 -8.83 0.13
CA ALA A 88 1.05 -9.36 0.13
C ALA A 88 1.00 -10.90 0.24
N ASN A 89 1.99 -11.61 -0.30
CA ASN A 89 2.04 -13.08 -0.28
C ASN A 89 2.51 -13.67 1.07
N LEU A 90 2.95 -12.84 2.03
CA LEU A 90 3.40 -13.27 3.35
C LEU A 90 2.27 -13.28 4.40
N GLN A 91 1.03 -13.02 3.99
CA GLN A 91 -0.17 -13.00 4.83
C GLN A 91 -1.14 -14.12 4.49
#